data_AF-A0A373M1L1-F1
#
_entry.id   AF-A0A373M1L1-F1
#
_cell.length_a   1.000
_cell.length_b   1.000
_cell.length_c   1.000
_cell.angle_alpha   90.00
_cell.angle_beta   90.00
_cell.angle_gamma   90.00
#
_symmetry.space_group_name_H-M   'P 1'
#
loop_
_entity.id
_entity.type
_entity.pdbx_description
1 polymer ?
#
loop_
_entity_poly.entity_id
_entity_poly.type
_entity_poly.pdbx_seq_one_letter_code
_entity_poly.pdbx_strand_id
1 'polypeptide(L)'
;MIENLQDYFKSNYEVYLENIVYTRIEDEFTANVYQLNGVDTIETKLQEDCIKISVKRKLEFSPKSVFCLEITYGALLEFADEKGGEHDWENVNLAKEFKLNGQFVLDNLMRRISLLTAEITSSSGQAPIIIKPEIAPKQ
;
A
#
# COMPACT_ATOMS: atom_id res chain seq x y z
N MET A 1 1.09 8.77 20.37
CA MET A 1 0.55 7.58 19.70
C MET A 1 -0.92 7.57 20.00
N ILE A 2 -1.75 7.57 18.97
CA ILE A 2 -3.21 7.68 19.12
C ILE A 2 -3.74 6.28 19.40
N GLU A 3 -4.26 6.06 20.62
CA GLU A 3 -4.95 4.82 20.96
C GLU A 3 -6.28 4.74 20.20
N ASN A 4 -6.59 3.55 19.66
CA ASN A 4 -7.80 3.29 18.87
C ASN A 4 -8.01 4.27 17.71
N LEU A 5 -6.98 4.43 16.86
CA LEU A 5 -7.02 5.31 15.67
C LEU A 5 -8.27 5.15 14.80
N GLN A 6 -8.84 3.94 14.73
CA GLN A 6 -10.08 3.65 14.00
C GLN A 6 -11.28 4.47 14.50
N ASP A 7 -11.36 4.79 15.79
CA ASP A 7 -12.53 5.43 16.42
C ASP A 7 -12.71 6.91 16.06
N TYR A 8 -11.73 7.48 15.36
CA TYR A 8 -11.75 8.86 14.85
C TYR A 8 -12.33 8.95 13.45
N PHE A 9 -12.58 7.82 12.79
CA PHE A 9 -13.09 7.79 11.41
C PHE A 9 -14.47 7.15 11.35
N LYS A 10 -15.23 7.50 10.31
CA LYS A 10 -16.47 6.80 9.99
C LYS A 10 -16.18 5.32 9.70
N SER A 11 -17.14 4.46 10.03
CA SER A 11 -17.01 3.01 9.83
C SER A 11 -16.91 2.60 8.36
N ASN A 12 -17.54 3.38 7.47
CA ASN A 12 -17.43 3.22 6.03
C ASN A 12 -16.41 4.22 5.47
N TYR A 13 -15.60 3.76 4.53
CA TYR A 13 -14.63 4.58 3.84
C TYR A 13 -14.52 4.17 2.38
N GLU A 14 -14.14 5.11 1.53
CA GLU A 14 -13.91 4.84 0.12
C GLU A 14 -12.56 4.16 -0.08
N VAL A 15 -12.50 3.17 -0.96
CA VAL A 15 -11.27 2.50 -1.38
C VAL A 15 -11.19 2.57 -2.90
N TYR A 16 -10.06 2.99 -3.43
CA TYR A 16 -9.87 3.16 -4.85
C TYR A 16 -8.48 2.69 -5.28
N LEU A 17 -8.41 2.19 -6.52
CA LEU A 17 -7.13 1.91 -7.17
C LEU A 17 -6.57 3.24 -7.69
N GLU A 18 -5.40 3.64 -7.20
CA GLU A 18 -4.79 4.92 -7.56
C GLU A 18 -3.92 4.80 -8.80
N ASN A 19 -3.09 3.76 -8.87
CA ASN A 19 -2.17 3.56 -9.99
C ASN A 19 -1.73 2.10 -10.12
N ILE A 20 -1.46 1.68 -11.36
CA ILE A 20 -0.79 0.42 -11.68
C ILE A 20 0.22 0.69 -12.78
N VAL A 21 1.46 0.26 -12.57
CA VAL A 21 2.49 0.25 -13.61
C VAL A 21 3.10 -1.14 -13.65
N TYR A 22 3.00 -1.79 -14.80
CA TYR A 22 3.72 -3.03 -15.08
C TYR A 22 4.66 -2.80 -16.26
N THR A 23 5.94 -3.03 -16.03
CA THR A 23 6.98 -2.92 -17.05
C THR A 23 7.63 -4.28 -17.22
N ARG A 24 7.44 -4.89 -18.38
CA ARG A 24 8.20 -6.10 -18.77
C ARG A 24 9.63 -5.70 -19.12
N ILE A 25 10.59 -6.53 -18.73
CA ILE A 25 12.01 -6.31 -18.99
C ILE A 25 12.51 -7.45 -19.87
N GLU A 26 12.96 -7.10 -21.07
CA GLU A 26 13.51 -8.03 -22.06
C GLU A 26 15.04 -7.90 -22.07
N ASP A 27 15.68 -8.52 -21.07
CA ASP A 27 17.14 -8.59 -20.95
C ASP A 27 17.60 -10.05 -20.95
N GLU A 28 18.85 -10.28 -21.36
CA GLU A 28 19.48 -11.59 -21.21
C GLU A 28 19.69 -11.92 -19.73
N PHE A 29 19.32 -13.13 -19.32
CA PHE A 29 19.56 -13.62 -17.96
C PHE A 29 21.05 -13.92 -17.79
N THR A 30 21.77 -12.98 -17.19
CA THR A 30 23.23 -13.03 -16.99
C THR A 30 23.64 -13.52 -15.61
N ALA A 31 22.72 -13.54 -14.63
CA ALA A 31 22.99 -13.99 -13.27
C ALA A 31 22.48 -15.41 -13.02
N ASN A 32 23.15 -16.12 -12.11
CA ASN A 32 22.72 -17.46 -11.68
C ASN A 32 21.49 -17.42 -10.74
N VAL A 33 21.26 -16.30 -10.06
CA VAL A 33 20.19 -16.13 -9.07
C VAL A 33 19.56 -14.77 -9.26
N TYR A 34 18.23 -14.75 -9.20
CA TYR A 34 17.41 -13.55 -9.23
C TYR A 34 16.49 -13.54 -8.00
N GLN A 35 16.52 -12.45 -7.24
CA GLN A 35 15.69 -12.28 -6.06
C GLN A 35 14.57 -11.28 -6.35
N LEU A 36 13.31 -11.69 -6.14
CA LEU A 36 12.18 -10.76 -6.18
C LEU A 36 12.12 -9.99 -4.86
N ASN A 37 12.26 -8.68 -4.93
CA ASN A 37 12.17 -7.79 -3.78
C ASN A 37 10.83 -7.06 -3.78
N GLY A 38 10.27 -6.87 -2.59
CA GLY A 38 9.06 -6.06 -2.37
C GLY A 38 9.34 -4.91 -1.43
N VAL A 39 8.96 -3.70 -1.84
CA VAL A 39 9.05 -2.49 -1.03
C VAL A 39 7.67 -1.86 -0.94
N ASP A 40 7.24 -1.59 0.30
CA ASP A 40 5.98 -0.94 0.59
C ASP A 40 6.21 0.48 1.11
N THR A 41 5.47 1.44 0.55
CA THR A 41 5.47 2.84 0.97
C THR A 41 4.06 3.23 1.38
N ILE A 42 3.93 3.86 2.56
CA ILE A 42 2.67 4.44 3.03
C ILE A 42 2.79 5.96 2.91
N GLU A 43 1.84 6.57 2.23
CA GLU A 43 1.69 8.01 2.13
C GLU A 43 0.37 8.41 2.77
N THR A 44 0.39 9.51 3.52
CA THR A 44 -0.79 10.03 4.21
C THR A 44 -0.87 11.51 3.95
N LYS A 45 -2.07 12.01 3.65
CA LYS A 45 -2.34 13.42 3.44
C LYS A 45 -3.59 13.82 4.20
N LEU A 46 -3.45 14.78 5.10
CA LEU A 46 -4.58 15.46 5.72
C LEU A 46 -5.27 16.35 4.68
N GLN A 47 -6.58 16.29 4.64
CA GLN A 47 -7.47 17.19 3.91
C GLN A 47 -8.47 17.78 4.92
N GLU A 48 -9.32 18.73 4.49
CA GLU A 48 -10.21 19.48 5.39
C GLU A 48 -11.04 18.56 6.32
N ASP A 49 -11.71 17.54 5.76
CA ASP A 49 -12.62 16.66 6.52
C ASP A 49 -12.21 15.17 6.51
N CYS A 50 -11.04 14.84 5.94
CA CYS A 50 -10.62 13.46 5.80
C CYS A 50 -9.10 13.29 5.78
N ILE A 51 -8.66 12.04 6.00
CA ILE A 51 -7.29 11.62 5.74
C ILE A 51 -7.29 10.71 4.52
N LYS A 52 -6.54 11.12 3.50
CA LYS A 52 -6.19 10.23 2.39
C LYS A 52 -4.99 9.39 2.81
N ILE A 53 -5.12 8.07 2.72
CA ILE A 53 -4.02 7.12 2.88
C ILE A 53 -3.80 6.39 1.55
N SER A 54 -2.56 6.32 1.10
CA SER A 54 -2.16 5.56 -0.08
C SER A 54 -1.06 4.58 0.29
N VAL A 55 -1.20 3.33 -0.15
CA VAL A 55 -0.19 2.30 0.00
C VAL A 55 0.29 1.88 -1.38
N LYS A 56 1.60 2.01 -1.60
CA LYS A 56 2.28 1.58 -2.82
C LYS A 56 3.12 0.36 -2.52
N ARG A 57 2.93 -0.71 -3.29
CA ARG A 57 3.84 -1.86 -3.33
C ARG A 57 4.60 -1.85 -4.65
N LYS A 58 5.92 -1.86 -4.57
CA LYS A 58 6.83 -2.06 -5.71
C LYS A 58 7.48 -3.44 -5.63
N LEU A 59 7.41 -4.19 -6.72
CA LEU A 59 8.05 -5.49 -6.89
C LEU A 59 9.05 -5.41 -8.04
N GLU A 60 10.30 -5.79 -7.75
CA GLU A 60 11.39 -5.72 -8.72
C GLU A 60 12.43 -6.82 -8.43
N PHE A 61 12.96 -7.44 -9.48
CA PHE A 61 14.05 -8.40 -9.34
C PHE A 61 15.38 -7.69 -9.11
N SER A 62 16.25 -8.29 -8.29
CA SER A 62 17.65 -7.94 -8.17
C SER A 62 18.52 -9.15 -8.55
N PRO A 63 19.35 -9.07 -9.61
CA PRO A 63 19.47 -7.94 -10.54
C PRO A 63 18.20 -7.73 -11.39
N LYS A 64 18.04 -6.52 -11.91
CA LYS A 64 16.86 -6.09 -12.66
C LYS A 64 16.62 -7.01 -13.86
N SER A 65 15.44 -7.60 -13.93
CA SER A 65 15.04 -8.58 -14.95
C SER A 65 13.55 -8.89 -14.84
N VAL A 66 13.00 -9.65 -15.79
CA VAL A 66 11.61 -10.15 -15.86
C VAL A 66 10.55 -9.04 -15.92
N PHE A 67 10.36 -8.32 -14.81
CA PHE A 67 9.43 -7.19 -14.73
C PHE A 67 9.75 -6.24 -13.57
N CYS A 68 9.12 -5.06 -13.61
CA CYS A 68 8.90 -4.17 -12.49
C CYS A 68 7.39 -3.91 -12.37
N LEU A 69 6.81 -4.12 -11.18
CA LEU A 69 5.39 -3.94 -10.92
C LEU A 69 5.20 -2.98 -9.76
N GLU A 70 4.42 -1.92 -9.98
CA GLU A 70 4.02 -0.95 -8.97
C GLU A 70 2.50 -0.89 -8.90
N ILE A 71 1.94 -1.09 -7.71
CA ILE A 71 0.51 -1.00 -7.46
C ILE A 71 0.30 -0.04 -6.30
N THR A 72 -0.53 0.98 -6.50
CA THR A 72 -0.94 1.92 -5.46
C THR A 72 -2.44 1.84 -5.26
N TYR A 73 -2.86 1.55 -4.02
CA TYR A 73 -4.24 1.65 -3.59
C TYR A 73 -4.39 2.76 -2.56
N GLY A 74 -5.51 3.46 -2.60
CA GLY A 74 -5.83 4.51 -1.65
C GLY A 74 -7.14 4.26 -0.92
N ALA A 75 -7.29 4.92 0.22
CA ALA A 75 -8.54 5.08 0.93
C ALA A 75 -8.73 6.52 1.41
N LEU A 76 -9.98 6.96 1.46
CA LEU A 76 -10.39 8.25 2.04
C LEU A 76 -11.13 7.98 3.35
N LEU A 77 -10.51 8.36 4.46
CA LEU A 77 -11.04 8.17 5.81
C LEU A 77 -11.61 9.49 6.31
N GLU A 78 -12.93 9.64 6.23
CA GLU A 78 -13.62 10.79 6.79
C GLU A 78 -13.66 10.73 8.32
N PHE A 79 -13.46 11.87 8.98
CA PHE A 79 -13.57 11.92 10.43
C PHE A 79 -15.02 11.65 10.90
N ALA A 80 -15.14 10.98 12.05
CA ALA A 80 -16.41 10.79 12.74
C ALA A 80 -16.70 12.01 13.65
N ASP A 81 -17.61 12.88 13.22
CA ASP A 81 -18.17 14.02 13.98
C ASP A 81 -17.10 14.90 14.69
N GLU A 82 -17.39 15.38 15.90
CA GLU A 82 -16.58 16.34 16.69
C GLU A 82 -15.16 15.85 17.05
N LYS A 83 -14.84 14.57 16.81
CA LYS A 83 -13.54 13.97 17.14
C LYS A 83 -12.39 14.45 16.26
N GLY A 84 -12.70 15.02 15.09
CA GLY A 84 -11.70 15.61 14.20
C GLY A 84 -10.89 16.73 14.87
N GLY A 85 -11.45 17.41 15.89
CA GLY A 85 -10.75 18.45 16.65
C GLY A 85 -9.95 17.97 17.86
N GLU A 86 -9.97 16.68 18.20
CA GLU A 86 -9.33 16.17 19.43
C GLU A 86 -7.80 16.10 19.36
N HIS A 87 -7.24 16.01 18.15
CA HIS A 87 -5.80 15.94 17.92
C HIS A 87 -5.35 17.01 16.94
N ASP A 88 -4.11 17.43 17.10
CA ASP A 88 -3.41 18.26 16.14
C ASP A 88 -2.92 17.40 14.96
N TRP A 89 -3.85 17.04 14.07
CA TRP A 89 -3.58 16.17 12.92
C TRP A 89 -2.54 16.74 11.96
N GLU A 90 -2.30 18.06 11.96
CA GLU A 90 -1.29 18.71 11.13
C GLU A 90 0.13 18.37 11.59
N ASN A 91 0.33 18.24 12.90
CA ASN A 91 1.65 17.97 13.50
C ASN A 91 1.89 16.49 13.83
N VAL A 92 0.86 15.63 13.72
CA VAL A 92 1.00 14.18 13.89
C VAL A 92 1.69 13.55 12.68
N ASN A 93 2.65 12.66 12.93
CA ASN A 93 3.22 11.81 11.88
C ASN A 93 2.21 10.70 11.50
N LEU A 94 1.25 11.07 10.65
CA LEU A 94 0.15 10.21 10.21
C LEU A 94 0.66 8.88 9.63
N ALA A 95 1.67 8.91 8.75
CA ALA A 95 2.22 7.69 8.16
C ALA A 95 2.74 6.70 9.23
N LYS A 96 3.36 7.22 10.30
CA LYS A 96 3.80 6.39 11.43
C LYS A 96 2.62 5.88 12.26
N GLU A 97 1.62 6.71 12.54
CA GLU A 97 0.43 6.31 13.29
C GLU A 97 -0.36 5.22 12.54
N PHE A 98 -0.60 5.39 11.23
CA PHE A 98 -1.26 4.37 10.41
C PHE A 98 -0.45 3.09 10.31
N LYS A 99 0.88 3.18 10.24
CA LYS A 99 1.72 1.97 10.24
C LYS A 99 1.57 1.14 11.52
N LEU A 100 1.34 1.78 12.67
CA LEU A 100 1.26 1.11 13.97
C LEU A 100 -0.17 0.71 14.34
N ASN A 101 -1.15 1.55 14.01
CA ASN A 101 -2.53 1.44 14.48
C ASN A 101 -3.57 1.42 13.35
N GLY A 102 -3.15 1.51 12.08
CA GLY A 102 -4.01 1.60 10.91
C GLY A 102 -4.38 0.26 10.27
N GLN A 103 -4.25 -0.85 10.99
CA GLN A 103 -4.47 -2.19 10.40
C GLN A 103 -5.87 -2.33 9.78
N PHE A 104 -6.88 -1.67 10.38
CA PHE A 104 -8.27 -1.67 9.92
C PHE A 104 -8.43 -1.23 8.46
N VAL A 105 -7.60 -0.30 7.98
CA VAL A 105 -7.60 0.16 6.58
C VAL A 105 -6.52 -0.54 5.77
N LEU A 106 -5.32 -0.71 6.34
CA LEU A 106 -4.15 -1.25 5.64
C LEU A 106 -4.38 -2.69 5.18
N ASP A 107 -5.03 -3.54 5.98
CA ASP A 107 -5.38 -4.90 5.58
C ASP A 107 -6.20 -4.94 4.30
N ASN A 108 -7.16 -4.02 4.16
CA ASN A 108 -8.02 -3.95 2.99
C ASN A 108 -7.21 -3.60 1.74
N LEU A 109 -6.37 -2.56 1.83
CA LEU A 109 -5.53 -2.11 0.73
C LEU A 109 -4.52 -3.20 0.31
N MET A 110 -3.86 -3.83 1.27
CA MET A 110 -2.84 -4.85 1.01
C MET A 110 -3.40 -6.14 0.43
N ARG A 111 -4.62 -6.55 0.81
CA ARG A 111 -5.31 -7.69 0.18
C ARG A 111 -5.59 -7.44 -1.29
N ARG A 112 -6.03 -6.23 -1.64
CA ARG A 112 -6.30 -5.84 -3.03
C ARG A 112 -5.01 -5.76 -3.85
N ILE A 113 -3.94 -5.20 -3.28
CA ILE A 113 -2.61 -5.20 -3.91
C ILE A 113 -2.11 -6.62 -4.16
N SER A 114 -2.26 -7.53 -3.20
CA SER A 114 -1.84 -8.93 -3.34
C SER A 114 -2.62 -9.64 -4.46
N LEU A 115 -3.93 -9.43 -4.51
CA LEU A 115 -4.78 -9.97 -5.59
C LEU A 115 -4.35 -9.45 -6.97
N LEU A 116 -4.21 -8.14 -7.12
CA LEU A 116 -3.77 -7.55 -8.39
C LEU A 116 -2.37 -7.98 -8.79
N THR A 117 -1.48 -8.22 -7.83
CA THR A 117 -0.15 -8.78 -8.11
C THR A 117 -0.27 -10.12 -8.83
N ALA A 118 -1.11 -11.03 -8.32
CA ALA A 118 -1.34 -12.33 -8.93
C ALA A 118 -2.00 -12.20 -10.31
N GLU A 119 -3.01 -11.35 -10.45
CA GLU A 119 -3.74 -11.14 -11.72
C GLU A 119 -2.86 -10.53 -12.81
N ILE A 120 -2.06 -9.49 -12.49
CA ILE A 120 -1.18 -8.82 -13.46
C ILE A 120 -0.04 -9.74 -13.89
N THR A 121 0.58 -10.44 -12.94
CA THR A 121 1.67 -11.39 -13.26
C THR A 121 1.15 -12.53 -14.12
N SER A 122 -0.01 -13.11 -13.79
CA SER A 122 -0.65 -14.15 -14.57
C SER A 122 -1.05 -13.68 -15.98
N SER A 123 -1.68 -12.51 -16.10
CA SER A 123 -2.09 -11.98 -17.41
C SER A 123 -0.91 -11.57 -18.29
N SER A 124 0.27 -11.33 -17.70
CA SER A 124 1.51 -11.01 -18.41
C SER A 124 2.36 -12.25 -18.75
N GLY A 125 1.79 -13.45 -18.62
CA GLY A 125 2.43 -14.73 -18.99
C GLY A 125 3.38 -15.30 -17.94
N GLN A 126 3.43 -14.72 -16.74
CA GLN A 126 4.16 -15.29 -15.60
C GLN A 126 3.25 -16.23 -14.80
N ALA A 127 3.83 -17.08 -13.96
CA ALA A 127 3.03 -17.74 -12.93
C ALA A 127 2.47 -16.67 -11.96
N PRO A 128 1.23 -16.81 -11.46
CA PRO A 128 0.65 -15.86 -10.53
C PRO A 128 1.51 -15.78 -9.27
N ILE A 129 2.02 -14.57 -8.98
CA ILE A 129 2.81 -14.33 -7.79
C ILE A 129 1.88 -13.91 -6.66
N ILE A 130 1.80 -14.75 -5.61
CA ILE A 130 0.99 -14.49 -4.42
C ILE A 130 1.92 -14.01 -3.30
N ILE A 131 1.72 -12.76 -2.87
CA ILE A 131 2.49 -12.15 -1.78
C ILE A 131 1.59 -11.97 -0.57
N LYS A 132 2.13 -12.18 0.64
CA LYS A 132 1.37 -11.91 1.87
C LYS A 132 0.83 -10.48 1.87
N PRO A 133 -0.45 -10.28 2.24
CA PRO A 133 -1.09 -8.97 2.26
C PRO A 133 -0.74 -8.19 3.54
N GLU A 134 0.53 -8.23 3.94
CA GLU A 134 1.07 -7.51 5.09
C GLU A 134 2.05 -6.46 4.58
N ILE A 135 2.15 -5.32 5.27
CA ILE A 135 3.20 -4.34 4.97
C ILE A 135 4.54 -4.95 5.35
N ALA A 136 5.49 -4.92 4.43
CA ALA A 136 6.83 -5.40 4.67
C ALA A 136 7.44 -4.69 5.90
N PRO A 137 8.02 -5.42 6.87
CA PRO A 137 8.79 -4.79 7.93
C PRO A 137 9.92 -3.95 7.31
N LYS A 138 10.26 -2.82 7.93
CA LYS A 138 11.42 -2.02 7.48
C LYS A 138 12.63 -2.96 7.47
N GLN A 139 13.30 -3.07 6.32
CA GLN A 139 14.68 -3.54 6.25
C GLN A 139 15.61 -2.47 6.82
#